data_AF-A0A5A7S2C2-F1
#
_entry.id   AF-A0A5A7S2C2-F1
#
_cell.length_a   1.000
_cell.length_b   1.000
_cell.length_c   1.000
_cell.angle_alpha   90.00
_cell.angle_beta   90.00
_cell.angle_gamma   90.00
#
_symmetry.space_group_name_H-M   'P 1'
#
loop_
_entity.id
_entity.type
_entity.pdbx_description
1 polymer ?
#
loop_
_entity_poly.entity_id
_entity_poly.type
_entity_poly.pdbx_seq_one_letter_code
_entity_poly.pdbx_strand_id
1 'polypeptide(L)' 'MFPARTPSTERVQSVPPSPRQLIGLGASIVGFVVLGLVLGGLLDAEMHTSPVFIGVGLALGVIGAAGSLIMQFRKFMKD' A
#
# COMPACT_ATOMS: atom_id res chain seq x y z
N MET A 1 -22.83 -38.27 -31.98
CA MET A 1 -21.44 -37.78 -32.07
C MET A 1 -21.43 -36.35 -31.56
N PHE A 2 -21.00 -36.13 -30.31
CA PHE A 2 -20.96 -34.82 -29.67
C PHE A 2 -19.61 -34.15 -30.01
N PRO A 3 -19.57 -32.89 -30.47
CA PRO A 3 -18.30 -32.19 -30.65
C PRO A 3 -17.69 -31.91 -29.28
N ALA A 4 -16.43 -32.32 -29.09
CA ALA A 4 -15.64 -31.97 -27.91
C ALA A 4 -15.51 -30.44 -27.86
N ARG A 5 -16.09 -29.77 -26.86
CA ARG A 5 -15.74 -28.39 -26.55
C ARG A 5 -14.28 -28.40 -26.12
N THR A 6 -13.40 -27.84 -26.95
CA THR A 6 -12.06 -27.51 -26.51
C THR A 6 -12.21 -26.49 -25.38
N PRO A 7 -11.54 -26.69 -24.22
CA PRO A 7 -11.48 -25.68 -23.19
C PRO A 7 -10.70 -24.51 -23.78
N SER A 8 -11.41 -23.51 -24.29
CA SER A 8 -10.85 -22.22 -24.67
C SER A 8 -10.15 -21.69 -23.43
N THR A 9 -8.82 -21.66 -23.46
CA THR A 9 -7.96 -21.08 -22.44
C THR A 9 -8.46 -19.68 -22.15
N GLU A 10 -9.27 -19.53 -21.11
CA GLU A 10 -9.74 -18.27 -20.59
C GLU A 10 -8.50 -17.56 -20.06
N ARG A 11 -7.85 -16.78 -20.92
CA ARG A 11 -6.73 -15.95 -20.54
C ARG A 11 -7.29 -14.99 -19.52
N VAL A 12 -6.95 -15.17 -18.25
CA VAL A 12 -7.20 -14.21 -17.17
C VAL A 12 -6.80 -12.85 -17.71
N GLN A 13 -7.81 -12.06 -18.10
CA GLN A 13 -7.60 -10.84 -18.84
C GLN A 13 -7.23 -9.80 -17.78
N SER A 14 -5.93 -9.69 -17.48
CA SER A 14 -5.41 -8.76 -16.50
C SER A 14 -5.57 -7.34 -17.02
N VAL A 15 -6.66 -6.69 -16.63
CA VAL A 15 -6.85 -5.27 -16.91
C VAL A 15 -5.73 -4.51 -16.21
N PRO A 16 -4.85 -3.80 -16.94
CA PRO A 16 -3.74 -3.09 -16.33
C PRO A 16 -4.26 -2.00 -15.39
N PRO A 17 -3.59 -1.75 -14.25
CA PRO A 17 -4.02 -0.74 -13.30
C PRO A 17 -4.04 0.65 -13.96
N SER A 18 -5.10 1.40 -13.72
CA SER A 18 -5.23 2.76 -14.25
C SER A 18 -4.14 3.67 -13.65
N PRO A 19 -3.65 4.69 -14.38
CA PRO A 19 -2.68 5.65 -13.84
C PRO A 19 -3.14 6.32 -12.54
N ARG A 20 -4.45 6.54 -12.39
CA ARG A 20 -5.04 7.09 -11.15
C ARG A 20 -4.88 6.15 -9.96
N GLN A 21 -5.03 4.83 -10.17
CA GLN A 21 -4.81 3.84 -9.11
C GLN A 21 -3.34 3.80 -8.70
N LEU A 22 -2.41 3.90 -9.65
CA LEU A 22 -0.97 3.95 -9.36
C LEU A 22 -0.60 5.20 -8.55
N ILE A 23 -1.15 6.36 -8.91
CA ILE A 23 -0.97 7.61 -8.16
C ILE A 23 -1.56 7.50 -6.75
N GLY A 24 -2.78 6.96 -6.62
CA GLY A 24 -3.41 6.75 -5.32
C GLY A 24 -2.61 5.81 -4.42
N LEU A 25 -2.06 4.75 -4.99
CA LEU A 25 -1.19 3.82 -4.28
C LEU A 25 0.08 4.52 -3.76
N GLY A 26 0.81 5.22 -4.63
CA GLY A 26 2.01 5.96 -4.25
C GLY A 26 1.73 7.05 -3.22
N ALA A 27 0.66 7.82 -3.41
CA ALA A 27 0.23 8.86 -2.48
C ALA A 27 -0.12 8.28 -1.09
N SER A 28 -0.76 7.10 -1.04
CA SER A 28 -1.05 6.43 0.24
C SER A 28 0.22 6.04 0.99
N ILE A 29 1.22 5.49 0.30
CA ILE A 29 2.50 5.10 0.88
C ILE A 29 3.23 6.33 1.42
N VAL A 30 3.36 7.37 0.61
CA VAL A 30 3.99 8.63 1.01
C VAL A 30 3.24 9.25 2.19
N GLY A 31 1.90 9.24 2.17
CA GLY A 31 1.07 9.76 3.25
C GLY A 31 1.36 9.10 4.59
N PHE A 32 1.44 7.77 4.66
CA PHE A 32 1.78 7.07 5.91
C PHE A 32 3.18 7.42 6.42
N VAL A 33 4.18 7.50 5.54
CA VAL A 33 5.55 7.81 5.93
C VAL A 33 5.69 9.25 6.40
N VAL A 34 5.17 10.22 5.63
CA VAL A 34 5.23 11.64 5.97
C VAL A 34 4.47 11.92 7.26
N LEU A 35 3.28 11.33 7.43
CA LEU A 35 2.51 11.48 8.67
C LEU A 35 3.30 10.96 9.88
N GLY A 36 3.88 9.76 9.77
CA GLY A 36 4.70 9.18 10.84
C GLY A 36 5.91 10.04 11.20
N LEU A 37 6.61 10.57 10.20
CA LEU A 37 7.76 11.45 10.41
C LEU A 37 7.37 12.79 11.04
N VAL A 38 6.29 13.42 10.57
CA VAL A 38 5.82 14.70 11.12
C VAL A 38 5.36 14.53 12.56
N LEU A 39 4.54 13.52 12.85
CA LEU A 39 4.09 13.24 14.21
C LEU A 39 5.26 12.90 15.15
N GLY A 40 6.19 12.07 14.68
CA GLY A 40 7.39 11.73 15.44
C GLY A 40 8.28 12.96 15.71
N GLY A 41 8.46 13.82 14.72
CA GLY A 41 9.26 15.03 14.86
C GLY A 41 8.64 16.07 15.78
N LEU A 42 7.32 16.23 15.74
CA LEU A 42 6.62 17.10 16.68
C LEU A 42 6.76 16.59 18.13
N LEU A 43 6.65 15.27 18.34
CA LEU A 43 6.85 14.67 19.66
C LEU A 43 8.29 14.81 20.16
N ASP A 44 9.29 14.59 19.29
CA ASP A 44 10.70 14.80 19.65
C ASP A 44 10.99 16.28 19.97
N ALA A 45 10.37 17.22 19.23
CA ALA A 45 10.53 18.65 19.47
C ALA A 45 9.96 19.11 20.81
N GLU A 46 8.78 18.61 21.19
CA GLU A 46 8.12 18.94 22.46
C GLU A 46 8.81 18.27 23.68
N MET A 47 9.33 17.05 23.51
CA MET A 47 9.93 16.29 24.63
C MET A 47 11.45 16.46 24.75
N HIS A 48 12.09 17.25 23.88
CA HIS A 48 13.55 17.41 23.80
C HIS A 48 14.31 16.08 23.79
N THR A 49 13.71 15.04 23.22
CA THR A 49 14.32 13.72 23.12
C THR A 49 15.30 13.67 21.95
N SER A 50 16.29 12.78 22.03
CA SER A 50 17.00 12.32 20.82
C SER A 50 15.96 11.79 19.81
N PRO A 51 16.24 11.72 18.49
CA PRO A 51 15.25 11.53 17.42
C PRO A 51 14.63 10.11 17.40
N VAL A 52 14.02 9.73 18.51
CA VAL A 52 13.49 8.41 18.84
C VAL A 52 12.05 8.35 18.37
N PHE A 53 11.25 9.41 18.60
CA PHE A 53 9.86 9.45 18.15
C PHE A 53 9.78 9.56 16.62
N ILE A 54 10.70 10.24 15.96
CA ILE A 54 10.87 10.19 14.50
C ILE A 54 11.15 8.75 14.04
N GLY A 55 12.05 8.03 14.72
CA GLY A 55 12.36 6.64 14.40
C GLY A 55 11.16 5.70 14.53
N VAL A 56 10.44 5.82 15.66
CA VAL A 56 9.20 5.05 15.91
C VAL A 56 8.11 5.44 14.91
N GLY A 57 7.93 6.74 14.66
CA GLY A 57 6.95 7.26 13.71
C GLY A 57 7.21 6.76 12.28
N LEU A 58 8.48 6.72 11.86
CA LEU A 58 8.87 6.13 10.58
C LEU A 58 8.57 4.64 10.52
N ALA A 59 8.91 3.88 11.56
CA ALA A 59 8.63 2.45 11.62
C ALA A 59 7.12 2.17 11.49
N LEU A 60 6.28 2.92 12.23
CA LEU A 60 4.82 2.84 12.13
C LEU A 60 4.31 3.24 10.75
N GLY A 61 4.86 4.30 10.15
CA GLY A 61 4.53 4.74 8.80
C GLY A 61 4.82 3.67 7.74
N VAL A 62 5.99 3.01 7.83
CA VAL A 62 6.36 1.90 6.93
C VAL A 62 5.43 0.71 7.11
N ILE A 63 5.11 0.33 8.35
CA ILE A 63 4.18 -0.77 8.63
C ILE A 63 2.78 -0.45 8.08
N GLY A 64 2.29 0.78 8.26
CA GLY A 64 1.01 1.24 7.71
C GLY A 64 0.98 1.19 6.18
N ALA A 65 2.04 1.66 5.53
CA ALA A 65 2.19 1.58 4.08
C ALA A 65 2.19 0.13 3.57
N ALA A 66 2.95 -0.76 4.22
CA ALA A 66 2.99 -2.18 3.87
C ALA A 66 1.62 -2.85 4.07
N GLY A 67 0.94 -2.57 5.17
CA GLY A 67 -0.42 -3.06 5.44
C GLY A 67 -1.43 -2.59 4.39
N SER A 68 -1.39 -1.31 4.02
CA SER A 68 -2.24 -0.74 2.96
C SER A 68 -2.00 -1.41 1.61
N LEU A 69 -0.73 -1.64 1.25
CA LEU A 69 -0.37 -2.36 0.03
C LEU A 69 -0.95 -3.78 0.04
N ILE A 70 -0.77 -4.52 1.13
CA ILE A 70 -1.31 -5.88 1.29
C ILE A 70 -2.83 -5.88 1.20
N MET A 71 -3.52 -4.94 1.85
CA MET A 71 -4.98 -4.83 1.80
C MET A 71 -5.48 -4.58 0.37
N GLN A 72 -4.82 -3.67 -0.37
CA GLN A 72 -5.17 -3.40 -1.77
C GLN A 72 -4.94 -4.64 -2.64
N PHE A 73 -3.80 -5.31 -2.51
CA PHE A 73 -3.54 -6.58 -3.22
C PHE A 73 -4.58 -7.65 -2.92
N ARG A 74 -4.95 -7.82 -1.65
CA ARG A 74 -5.98 -8.79 -1.25
C ARG A 74 -7.36 -8.44 -1.76
N LYS A 75 -7.67 -7.15 -1.92
CA LYS A 75 -8.91 -6.69 -2.53
C LYS A 75 -8.94 -7.07 -4.02
N PHE A 76 -7.87 -6.78 -4.75
CA PHE A 76 -7.74 -7.14 -6.17
C PHE A 76 -7.78 -8.64 -6.47
N MET A 77 -7.48 -9.51 -5.50
CA MET A 77 -7.58 -10.97 -5.67
C MET A 77 -8.93 -11.57 -5.29
N LYS A 78 -9.76 -10.83 -4.54
CA LYS A 78 -11.09 -11.29 -4.12
C LYS A 78 -12.18 -10.87 -5.10
N ASP A 79 -11.90 -9.85 -5.89
CA ASP A 79 -12.69 -9.41 -7.04
C ASP A 79 -12.31 -10.24 -8.28
#